data_AF-A0A7V1MY23-F1
#
_entry.id   AF-A0A7V1MY23-F1
#
_cell.length_a   1.000
_cell.length_b   1.000
_cell.length_c   1.000
_cell.angle_alpha   90.00
_cell.angle_beta   90.00
_cell.angle_gamma   90.00
#
_symmetry.space_group_name_H-M   'P 1'
#
loop_
_entity.id
_entity.type
_entity.pdbx_description
1 polymer ?
#
loop_
_entity_poly.entity_id
_entity_poly.type
_entity_poly.pdbx_seq_one_letter_code
_entity_poly.pdbx_strand_id
1 'polypeptide(L)'
;MNPEKNHVLVLISAALIIFALLFLTGCVTLDSLAPPVSSELARYAPPTVTYADLEKGRKIYTGSCTSCHSVQPVNAYTMQQWQEILPEMCERAELDKDEENALRAYIASARVYLQQSAVN
;
A
#
# COMPACT_ATOMS: atom_id res chain seq x y z
N MET A 1 -11.95 -45.81 29.99
CA MET A 1 -11.41 -44.77 29.08
C MET A 1 -11.99 -45.05 27.70
N ASN A 2 -12.83 -44.18 27.14
CA ASN A 2 -13.63 -44.49 25.94
C ASN A 2 -12.89 -43.97 24.67
N PRO A 3 -12.38 -44.86 23.79
CA PRO A 3 -11.56 -44.48 22.65
C PRO A 3 -12.28 -43.50 21.70
N GLU A 4 -13.60 -43.60 21.56
CA GLU A 4 -14.37 -42.73 20.67
C GLU A 4 -14.36 -41.26 21.10
N LYS A 5 -14.39 -40.99 22.42
CA LYS A 5 -14.33 -39.62 22.96
C LYS A 5 -12.96 -38.98 22.72
N ASN A 6 -11.90 -39.78 22.72
CA ASN A 6 -10.53 -39.31 22.48
C ASN A 6 -10.32 -38.93 21.01
N HIS A 7 -10.89 -39.70 20.07
CA HIS A 7 -10.84 -39.36 18.64
C HIS A 7 -11.61 -38.06 18.33
N VAL A 8 -12.80 -37.88 18.90
CA VAL A 8 -13.60 -36.65 18.72
C VAL A 8 -12.87 -35.43 19.30
N LEU A 9 -12.25 -35.55 20.48
CA LEU A 9 -11.50 -34.45 21.09
C LEU A 9 -10.26 -34.05 20.25
N VAL A 10 -9.55 -35.03 19.68
CA VAL A 10 -8.40 -34.78 18.79
C VAL A 10 -8.83 -34.09 17.49
N LEU A 11 -9.96 -34.50 16.91
CA LEU A 11 -10.50 -33.87 15.68
C LEU A 11 -10.94 -32.42 15.92
N ILE A 12 -11.61 -32.14 17.04
CA ILE A 12 -12.02 -30.78 17.42
C ILE A 12 -10.78 -29.90 17.66
N SER A 13 -9.78 -30.43 18.37
CA SER A 13 -8.52 -29.70 18.62
C SER A 13 -7.78 -29.39 17.32
N ALA A 14 -7.69 -30.35 16.40
CA ALA A 14 -7.07 -30.16 15.09
C ALA A 14 -7.82 -29.11 14.24
N ALA A 15 -9.15 -29.15 14.24
CA ALA A 15 -9.97 -28.18 13.52
C ALA A 15 -9.82 -26.74 14.05
N LEU A 16 -9.73 -26.57 15.36
CA LEU A 16 -9.48 -25.27 16.00
C LEU A 16 -8.08 -24.73 15.70
N ILE A 17 -7.06 -25.60 15.67
CA ILE A 17 -5.69 -25.23 15.30
C ILE A 17 -5.63 -24.82 13.83
N ILE A 18 -6.26 -25.57 12.93
CA ILE A 18 -6.33 -25.24 11.50
C ILE A 18 -7.06 -23.91 11.27
N PHE A 19 -8.18 -23.70 11.95
CA PHE A 19 -8.93 -22.44 11.87
C PHE A 19 -8.08 -21.25 12.35
N ALA A 20 -7.37 -21.39 13.48
CA ALA A 20 -6.47 -20.35 13.99
C ALA A 20 -5.30 -20.04 13.02
N LEU A 21 -4.76 -21.05 12.34
CA LEU A 21 -3.69 -20.88 11.35
C LEU A 21 -4.15 -20.12 10.10
N LEU A 22 -5.43 -20.19 9.72
CA LEU A 22 -5.99 -19.47 8.57
C LEU A 22 -6.04 -17.94 8.77
N PHE A 23 -6.01 -17.45 10.01
CA PHE A 23 -6.03 -16.00 10.29
C PHE A 23 -4.63 -15.34 10.21
N LEU A 24 -3.55 -16.11 10.09
CA LEU A 24 -2.18 -15.58 10.11
C LEU A 24 -1.70 -15.04 8.75
N THR A 25 -2.44 -15.25 7.66
CA THR A 25 -1.99 -14.94 6.29
C THR A 25 -2.53 -13.64 5.70
N GLY A 26 -3.33 -12.86 6.45
CA GLY A 26 -4.13 -11.76 5.90
C GLY A 26 -3.63 -10.32 6.09
N CYS A 27 -2.45 -10.08 6.67
CA CYS A 27 -2.01 -8.70 6.94
C CYS A 27 -1.30 -8.08 5.72
N VAL A 28 -2.07 -7.46 4.82
CA VAL A 28 -1.55 -6.43 3.92
C VAL A 28 -1.40 -5.16 4.73
N THR A 29 -0.17 -4.64 4.84
CA THR A 29 0.09 -3.39 5.57
C THR A 29 -0.04 -2.19 4.64
N LEU A 30 -0.39 -1.03 5.19
CA LEU A 30 -0.42 0.21 4.40
C LEU A 30 0.95 0.50 3.77
N ASP A 31 2.04 0.14 4.44
CA ASP A 31 3.39 0.39 3.96
C ASP A 31 3.73 -0.40 2.69
N SER A 32 3.13 -1.57 2.46
CA SER A 32 3.33 -2.31 1.21
C SER A 32 2.52 -1.72 0.04
N LEU A 33 1.45 -0.98 0.34
CA LEU A 33 0.62 -0.29 -0.65
C LEU A 33 1.15 1.12 -0.95
N ALA A 34 1.56 1.83 0.09
CA ALA A 34 1.99 3.23 0.10
C ALA A 34 3.12 3.42 1.13
N PRO A 35 4.38 3.09 0.78
CA PRO A 35 5.49 3.09 1.72
C PRO A 35 5.71 4.47 2.35
N PRO A 36 6.10 4.53 3.63
CA PRO A 36 6.47 5.79 4.29
C PRO A 36 7.64 6.46 3.57
N VAL A 37 7.66 7.79 3.56
CA VAL A 37 8.78 8.54 2.98
C VAL A 37 9.99 8.30 3.87
N SER A 38 10.98 7.58 3.34
CA SER A 38 12.26 7.35 3.99
C SER A 38 13.37 8.07 3.23
N SER A 39 14.54 8.20 3.87
CA SER A 39 15.74 8.68 3.18
C SER A 39 16.10 7.80 1.99
N GLU A 40 15.78 6.52 2.02
CA GLU A 40 15.99 5.58 0.91
C GLU A 40 15.02 5.85 -0.24
N LEU A 41 13.71 5.96 0.03
CA LEU A 41 12.70 6.29 -0.97
C LEU A 41 13.01 7.62 -1.65
N ALA A 42 13.44 8.62 -0.87
CA ALA A 42 13.76 9.95 -1.39
C ALA A 42 14.91 9.95 -2.43
N ARG A 43 15.76 8.91 -2.47
CA ARG A 43 16.83 8.78 -3.49
C ARG A 43 16.30 8.53 -4.89
N TYR A 44 15.05 8.09 -5.01
CA TYR A 44 14.37 7.86 -6.28
C TYR A 44 13.56 9.08 -6.74
N ALA A 45 13.61 10.20 -6.01
CA ALA A 45 12.95 11.43 -6.39
C ALA A 45 13.79 12.23 -7.41
N PRO A 46 13.13 12.94 -8.35
CA PRO A 46 13.81 13.90 -9.20
C PRO A 46 14.54 14.96 -8.38
N PRO A 47 15.66 15.55 -8.86
CA PRO A 47 16.43 16.55 -8.11
C PRO A 47 15.65 17.81 -7.69
N THR A 48 14.54 18.10 -8.38
CA THR A 48 13.68 19.24 -8.09
C THR A 48 12.62 18.97 -7.01
N VAL A 49 12.49 17.71 -6.57
CA VAL A 49 11.49 17.29 -5.58
C VAL A 49 12.15 17.21 -4.22
N THR A 50 11.57 17.87 -3.22
CA THR A 50 12.06 17.86 -1.85
C THR A 50 11.47 16.70 -1.04
N TYR A 51 12.08 16.39 0.09
CA TYR A 51 11.50 15.43 1.05
C TYR A 51 10.11 15.87 1.54
N ALA A 52 9.90 17.17 1.70
CA ALA A 52 8.60 17.72 2.11
C ALA A 52 7.52 17.51 1.03
N ASP A 53 7.89 17.60 -0.25
CA ASP A 53 6.97 17.32 -1.37
C ASP A 53 6.56 15.85 -1.38
N LEU A 54 7.49 14.93 -1.13
CA LEU A 54 7.19 13.50 -1.01
C LEU A 54 6.26 13.22 0.16
N GLU A 55 6.47 13.86 1.31
CA GLU A 55 5.62 13.68 2.50
C GLU A 55 4.22 14.25 2.26
N LYS A 56 4.13 15.44 1.62
CA LYS A 56 2.85 16.02 1.17
C LYS A 56 2.13 15.05 0.22
N GLY A 57 2.84 14.54 -0.79
CA GLY A 57 2.29 13.59 -1.75
C GLY A 57 1.79 12.30 -1.12
N ARG A 58 2.56 11.73 -0.18
CA ARG A 58 2.14 10.54 0.57
C ARG A 58 0.89 10.81 1.40
N LYS A 59 0.85 11.94 2.11
CA LYS A 59 -0.30 12.33 2.92
C LYS A 59 -1.56 12.47 2.08
N ILE A 60 -1.45 13.00 0.86
CA ILE A 60 -2.57 13.06 -0.09
C ILE A 60 -2.98 11.64 -0.50
N TYR A 61 -2.02 10.78 -0.87
CA TYR A 61 -2.27 9.41 -1.33
C TYR A 61 -2.98 8.54 -0.27
N THR A 62 -2.57 8.65 0.99
CA THR A 62 -3.14 7.87 2.10
C THR A 62 -4.29 8.59 2.82
N GLY A 63 -4.59 9.83 2.44
CA GLY A 63 -5.66 10.66 2.97
C GLY A 63 -6.71 10.94 1.91
N SER A 64 -6.60 12.09 1.23
CA SER A 64 -7.59 12.59 0.25
C SER A 64 -7.98 11.55 -0.81
N CYS A 65 -7.01 10.80 -1.35
CA CYS A 65 -7.27 9.77 -2.37
C CYS A 65 -8.06 8.55 -1.85
N THR A 66 -8.21 8.40 -0.54
CA THR A 66 -8.95 7.28 0.09
C THR A 66 -10.39 7.65 0.49
N SER A 67 -10.80 8.89 0.23
CA SER A 67 -12.14 9.39 0.59
C SER A 67 -13.27 8.77 -0.26
N CYS A 68 -12.97 8.38 -1.50
CA CYS A 68 -13.96 7.84 -2.45
C CYS A 68 -13.88 6.31 -2.61
N HIS A 69 -12.70 5.71 -2.47
CA HIS A 69 -12.46 4.28 -2.63
C HIS A 69 -11.22 3.85 -1.85
N SER A 70 -11.03 2.54 -1.68
CA SER A 70 -9.84 1.99 -1.02
C SER A 70 -8.55 2.37 -1.76
N VAL A 71 -7.47 2.55 -0.99
CA VAL A 71 -6.13 2.81 -1.51
C VAL A 71 -5.68 1.67 -2.42
N GLN A 72 -5.17 2.02 -3.59
CA GLN A 72 -4.52 1.05 -4.49
C GLN A 72 -3.02 0.97 -4.15
N PRO A 73 -2.34 -0.16 -4.41
CA PRO A 73 -0.89 -0.17 -4.36
C PRO A 73 -0.29 0.83 -5.36
N VAL A 74 0.69 1.64 -4.95
CA VAL A 74 1.34 2.61 -5.85
C VAL A 74 1.94 1.91 -7.09
N ASN A 75 2.41 0.67 -6.92
CA ASN A 75 3.00 -0.16 -7.97
C ASN A 75 1.99 -1.02 -8.76
N ALA A 76 0.68 -0.89 -8.52
CA ALA A 76 -0.35 -1.63 -9.25
C ALA A 76 -0.47 -1.19 -10.73
N TYR A 77 -0.06 0.05 -11.03
CA TYR A 77 -0.12 0.62 -12.38
C TYR A 77 1.26 1.10 -12.84
N THR A 78 1.46 1.22 -14.15
CA THR A 78 2.62 1.89 -14.75
C THR A 78 2.55 3.41 -14.56
N MET A 79 3.66 4.14 -14.74
CA MET A 79 3.59 5.61 -14.73
C MET A 79 2.68 6.16 -15.83
N GLN A 80 2.65 5.50 -17.00
CA GLN A 80 1.78 5.91 -18.10
C GLN A 80 0.30 5.74 -17.72
N GLN A 81 -0.06 4.61 -17.11
CA GLN A 81 -1.41 4.39 -16.60
C GLN A 81 -1.78 5.41 -15.51
N TRP A 82 -0.86 5.72 -14.59
CA TRP A 82 -1.10 6.78 -13.59
C TRP A 82 -1.25 8.17 -14.22
N GLN A 83 -0.57 8.47 -15.33
CA GLN A 83 -0.76 9.73 -16.06
C GLN A 83 -2.18 9.86 -16.62
N GLU A 84 -2.82 8.75 -16.97
CA GLU A 84 -4.20 8.69 -17.45
C GLU A 84 -5.22 8.70 -16.29
N ILE A 85 -4.92 8.02 -15.18
CA ILE A 85 -5.83 7.89 -14.02
C ILE A 85 -5.87 9.14 -13.15
N LEU A 86 -4.69 9.73 -12.84
CA LEU A 86 -4.60 10.79 -11.85
C LEU A 86 -5.36 12.07 -12.20
N PRO A 87 -5.45 12.54 -13.45
CA PRO A 87 -6.21 13.75 -13.76
C PRO A 87 -7.65 13.70 -13.24
N GLU A 88 -8.38 12.60 -13.53
CA GLU A 88 -9.76 12.43 -13.07
C GLU A 88 -9.83 12.32 -11.53
N MET A 89 -8.92 11.56 -10.92
CA MET A 89 -8.94 11.38 -9.46
C MET A 89 -8.58 12.66 -8.70
N CYS A 90 -7.64 13.46 -9.22
CA CYS A 90 -7.24 14.73 -8.61
C CYS A 90 -8.36 15.77 -8.73
N GLU A 91 -9.06 15.82 -9.88
CA GLU A 91 -10.24 16.66 -10.05
C GLU A 91 -11.34 16.29 -9.04
N ARG A 92 -11.66 15.00 -8.91
CA ARG A 92 -12.67 14.51 -7.97
C ARG A 92 -12.31 14.74 -6.51
N ALA A 93 -11.02 14.73 -6.18
CA ALA A 93 -10.52 15.01 -4.85
C ALA A 93 -10.24 16.50 -4.61
N GLU A 94 -10.61 17.36 -5.58
CA GLU A 94 -10.44 18.82 -5.53
C GLU A 94 -9.00 19.27 -5.22
N LEU A 95 -8.02 18.51 -5.71
CA LEU A 95 -6.61 18.81 -5.47
C LEU A 95 -6.15 20.00 -6.31
N ASP A 96 -5.41 20.91 -5.69
CA ASP A 96 -4.75 21.99 -6.42
C ASP A 96 -3.53 21.48 -7.21
N LYS A 97 -2.91 22.36 -8.00
CA LYS A 97 -1.80 21.96 -8.87
C LYS A 97 -0.55 21.55 -8.10
N ASP A 98 -0.30 22.16 -6.95
CA ASP A 98 0.86 21.84 -6.10
C ASP A 98 0.66 20.51 -5.38
N GLU A 99 -0.58 20.21 -4.96
CA GLU A 99 -1.00 18.93 -4.41
C GLU A 99 -0.90 17.81 -5.45
N GLU A 100 -1.40 18.03 -6.66
CA GLU A 100 -1.27 17.08 -7.77
C GLU A 100 0.20 16.78 -8.07
N ASN A 101 1.05 17.81 -8.13
CA ASN A 101 2.48 17.65 -8.39
C ASN A 101 3.18 16.85 -7.29
N ALA A 102 2.89 17.15 -6.03
CA ALA A 102 3.42 16.40 -4.88
C ALA A 102 2.97 14.94 -4.90
N LEU A 103 1.69 14.69 -5.20
CA LEU A 103 1.10 13.35 -5.34
C LEU A 103 1.80 12.55 -6.44
N ARG A 104 1.96 13.15 -7.63
CA ARG A 104 2.65 12.52 -8.77
C ARG A 104 4.10 12.19 -8.45
N ALA A 105 4.81 13.09 -7.77
CA ALA A 105 6.19 12.89 -7.37
C ALA A 105 6.31 11.71 -6.40
N TYR A 106 5.45 11.66 -5.36
CA TYR A 106 5.40 10.54 -4.43
C TYR A 106 5.12 9.21 -5.14
N ILE A 107 4.09 9.14 -5.97
CA ILE A 107 3.74 7.90 -6.70
C ILE A 107 4.91 7.44 -7.58
N ALA A 108 5.56 8.35 -8.31
CA ALA A 108 6.68 8.00 -9.16
C ALA A 108 7.86 7.41 -8.36
N SER A 109 8.27 8.09 -7.28
CA SER A 109 9.39 7.66 -6.44
C SER A 109 9.08 6.38 -5.67
N ALA A 110 7.90 6.28 -5.06
CA ALA A 110 7.47 5.11 -4.30
C ALA A 110 7.37 3.86 -5.18
N ARG A 111 6.94 4.00 -6.44
CA ARG A 111 6.90 2.89 -7.40
C ARG A 111 8.30 2.34 -7.69
N VAL A 112 9.25 3.23 -7.99
CA VAL A 112 10.63 2.80 -8.28
C VAL A 112 11.26 2.19 -7.02
N TYR A 113 11.02 2.79 -5.85
CA TYR A 113 11.46 2.24 -4.57
C TYR A 113 10.97 0.80 -4.36
N LEU A 114 9.66 0.54 -4.45
CA LEU A 114 9.10 -0.81 -4.26
C LEU A 114 9.60 -1.80 -5.32
N GLN A 115 9.83 -1.36 -6.56
CA GLN A 115 10.39 -2.23 -7.61
C GLN A 115 11.83 -2.64 -7.30
N GLN A 116 12.64 -1.75 -6.74
CA GLN A 116 14.04 -2.02 -6.39
C GLN A 116 14.16 -2.80 -5.08
N SER A 117 13.29 -2.54 -4.10
CA SER A 117 13.25 -3.28 -2.83
C SER A 117 12.77 -4.73 -2.99
N ALA A 118 12.05 -5.07 -4.06
CA ALA A 118 11.62 -6.44 -4.33
C ALA A 118 12.71 -7.32 -4.99
N VAL A 119 13.81 -6.72 -5.44
CA VAL A 119 14.92 -7.40 -6.15
C VAL A 119 16.12 -7.66 -5.23
N ASN A 120 16.19 -6.99 -4.08
CA ASN A 120 17.22 -7.15 -3.05
C ASN A 120 16.73 -8.06 -1.90
#